data_AF-A0A2A6RJN8-F1
#
_entry.id   AF-A0A2A6RJN8-F1
#
_cell.length_a   1.000
_cell.length_b   1.000
_cell.length_c   1.000
_cell.angle_alpha   90.00
_cell.angle_beta   90.00
_cell.angle_gamma   90.00
#
_symmetry.space_group_name_H-M   'P 1'
#
loop_
_entity.id
_entity.type
_entity.pdbx_description
1 polymer ?
#
loop_
_entity_poly.entity_id
_entity_poly.type
_entity_poly.pdbx_seq_one_letter_code
_entity_poly.pdbx_strand_id
1 'polypeptide(L)'
;MKTVTTSTLLEQYNVDQAHARHVADLSLALFDAVVERYRLPIKQRRLLEIGALLHNVGLTTDPPAHHIVGRDLVLRHQFDDLSPREQQMVASMVAFHRKRVRPNLEPAYLALSERAQHETLQLAAILRVADGLDYHHSQATNLVAVEPASQALTLILRGPYAQADGERAVAKADLWHKLFGETLHVLCGRTADATSLPAPPSDQEEQEQEQPIGDEQAQAILTPWYAEATTPLAELGRVLLRRHLRRLRMAERDVRADKEIEAIHALRVATRRLRSTLRLLAPVYAGGDLRRLTRGVGRIGRAAGAVRDRDVLLADLEARAHALPTALGESLATLRSRLMAERQAAHGALLVFLDSKAYAKFIRNFAKQMNNLAKWDNQPRVRDLGGSTIWQHYEALRAYDRDGLPGEIELLHMMRIEGKRMRYVLELFTDVLADHASAAIDPLVQLQDQLGILNDIAVASELLAPHARAASTGPAVAAYLALRDEQSSQVLEALPACWDHVADAHYRRALAELLVRL
;
A
#
# COMPACT_ATOMS: atom_id res chain seq x y z
N MET A 1 19.01 -5.18 18.95
CA MET A 1 17.95 -4.36 19.56
C MET A 1 17.66 -4.95 20.93
N LYS A 2 17.25 -4.17 21.92
CA LYS A 2 16.72 -4.76 23.15
C LYS A 2 15.44 -5.50 22.78
N THR A 3 15.29 -6.68 23.33
CA THR A 3 14.07 -7.45 23.18
C THR A 3 12.96 -6.88 24.05
N VAL A 4 11.72 -7.16 23.68
CA VAL A 4 10.52 -6.62 24.31
C VAL A 4 9.58 -7.74 24.70
N THR A 5 8.72 -7.46 25.67
CA THR A 5 7.56 -8.30 25.99
C THR A 5 6.28 -7.63 25.48
N THR A 6 5.20 -8.40 25.36
CA THR A 6 3.88 -7.86 25.02
C THR A 6 3.47 -6.73 25.97
N SER A 7 3.63 -6.92 27.28
CA SER A 7 3.31 -5.90 28.29
C SER A 7 4.11 -4.61 28.11
N THR A 8 5.42 -4.70 27.83
CA THR A 8 6.22 -3.48 27.58
C THR A 8 5.73 -2.69 26.36
N LEU A 9 5.18 -3.35 25.34
CA LEU A 9 4.60 -2.68 24.17
C LEU A 9 3.25 -2.03 24.49
N LEU A 10 2.40 -2.70 25.27
CA LEU A 10 1.12 -2.13 25.69
C LEU A 10 1.33 -0.82 26.45
N GLU A 11 2.31 -0.79 27.36
CA GLU A 11 2.69 0.41 28.09
C GLU A 11 3.31 1.46 27.17
N GLN A 12 4.28 1.09 26.33
CA GLN A 12 4.98 2.03 25.45
C GLN A 12 4.04 2.78 24.50
N TYR A 13 2.99 2.12 24.00
CA TYR A 13 2.05 2.69 23.05
C TYR A 13 0.71 3.11 23.69
N ASN A 14 0.64 3.18 25.02
CA ASN A 14 -0.55 3.55 25.80
C ASN A 14 -1.83 2.81 25.37
N VAL A 15 -1.72 1.49 25.14
CA VAL A 15 -2.86 0.66 24.76
C VAL A 15 -3.83 0.59 25.94
N ASP A 16 -5.14 0.68 25.67
CA ASP A 16 -6.18 0.35 26.64
C ASP A 16 -6.05 -1.14 27.04
N GLN A 17 -5.39 -1.37 28.18
CA GLN A 17 -5.09 -2.71 28.65
C GLN A 17 -6.34 -3.44 29.13
N ALA A 18 -7.37 -2.74 29.60
CA ALA A 18 -8.60 -3.35 30.07
C ALA A 18 -9.37 -3.95 28.89
N HIS A 19 -9.60 -3.15 27.85
CA HIS A 19 -10.20 -3.61 26.60
C HIS A 19 -9.36 -4.71 25.94
N ALA A 20 -8.05 -4.49 25.78
CA ALA A 20 -7.17 -5.48 25.15
C ALA A 20 -7.16 -6.83 25.90
N ARG A 21 -7.17 -6.80 27.23
CA ARG A 21 -7.23 -8.03 28.04
C ARG A 21 -8.58 -8.72 27.92
N HIS A 22 -9.67 -7.97 27.95
CA HIS A 22 -11.01 -8.54 27.82
C HIS A 22 -11.24 -9.20 26.44
N VAL A 23 -10.82 -8.54 25.35
CA VAL A 23 -10.83 -9.13 24.00
C VAL A 23 -9.94 -10.38 23.94
N ALA A 24 -8.80 -10.40 24.61
CA ALA A 24 -7.95 -11.58 24.70
C ALA A 24 -8.64 -12.73 25.44
N ASP A 25 -9.27 -12.48 26.59
CA ASP A 25 -9.99 -13.50 27.35
C ASP A 25 -11.18 -14.08 26.55
N LEU A 26 -11.94 -13.24 25.85
CA LEU A 26 -13.00 -13.67 24.93
C LEU A 26 -12.46 -14.49 23.75
N SER A 27 -11.34 -14.06 23.16
CA SER A 27 -10.67 -14.79 22.08
C SER A 27 -10.25 -16.19 22.52
N LEU A 28 -9.70 -16.31 23.73
CA LEU A 28 -9.26 -17.58 24.29
C LEU A 28 -10.45 -18.48 24.65
N ALA A 29 -11.52 -17.92 25.21
CA ALA A 29 -12.74 -18.68 25.49
C ALA A 29 -13.36 -19.25 24.21
N LEU A 30 -13.43 -18.45 23.13
CA LEU A 30 -13.86 -18.93 21.81
C LEU A 30 -12.93 -20.01 21.26
N PHE A 31 -11.61 -19.81 21.34
CA PHE A 31 -10.63 -20.79 20.87
C PHE A 31 -10.80 -22.13 21.61
N ASP A 32 -10.85 -22.09 22.94
CA ASP A 32 -10.96 -23.29 23.78
C ASP A 32 -12.28 -24.03 23.52
N ALA A 33 -13.36 -23.31 23.22
CA ALA A 33 -14.65 -23.92 22.86
C ALA A 33 -14.66 -24.63 21.49
N VAL A 34 -13.79 -24.22 20.55
CA VAL A 34 -13.80 -24.74 19.17
C VAL A 34 -12.55 -25.53 18.76
N VAL A 35 -11.54 -25.61 19.65
CA VAL A 35 -10.23 -26.21 19.36
C VAL A 35 -10.35 -27.66 18.89
N GLU A 36 -11.18 -28.47 19.55
CA GLU A 36 -11.41 -29.87 19.18
C GLU A 36 -12.23 -29.98 17.89
N ARG A 37 -13.27 -29.15 17.77
CA ARG A 37 -14.19 -29.13 16.62
C ARG A 37 -13.47 -28.87 15.31
N TYR A 38 -12.59 -27.87 15.29
CA TYR A 38 -11.84 -27.47 14.09
C TYR A 38 -10.40 -27.98 14.05
N ARG A 39 -10.00 -28.83 15.02
CA ARG A 39 -8.66 -29.41 15.14
C ARG A 39 -7.56 -28.35 15.12
N LEU A 40 -7.78 -27.25 15.85
CA LEU A 40 -6.82 -26.15 15.93
C LEU A 40 -5.59 -26.59 16.73
N PRO A 41 -4.35 -26.30 16.27
CA PRO A 41 -3.16 -26.59 17.05
C PRO A 41 -3.12 -25.80 18.37
N ILE A 42 -3.12 -26.49 19.52
CA ILE A 42 -3.15 -25.90 20.87
C ILE A 42 -2.10 -24.79 21.07
N LYS A 43 -0.90 -24.96 20.51
CA LYS A 43 0.17 -23.94 20.57
C LYS A 43 -0.21 -22.56 20.01
N GLN A 44 -1.26 -22.48 19.18
CA GLN A 44 -1.75 -21.23 18.61
C GLN A 44 -2.55 -20.40 19.59
N ARG A 45 -3.08 -21.00 20.67
CA ARG A 45 -3.80 -20.31 21.73
C ARG A 45 -2.99 -19.12 22.27
N ARG A 46 -1.70 -19.32 22.49
CA ARG A 46 -0.77 -18.27 22.93
C ARG A 46 -0.59 -17.15 21.90
N LEU A 47 -0.51 -17.50 20.60
CA LEU A 47 -0.38 -16.49 19.54
C LEU A 47 -1.65 -15.64 19.43
N LEU A 48 -2.81 -16.27 19.59
CA LEU A 48 -4.10 -15.58 19.62
C LEU A 48 -4.17 -14.58 20.78
N GLU A 49 -3.76 -14.99 21.98
CA GLU A 49 -3.69 -14.08 23.15
C GLU A 49 -2.81 -12.85 22.85
N ILE A 50 -1.60 -13.06 22.32
CA ILE A 50 -0.69 -11.95 21.99
C ILE A 50 -1.27 -11.07 20.88
N GLY A 51 -1.86 -11.67 19.85
CA GLY A 51 -2.53 -10.94 18.76
C GLY A 51 -3.71 -10.10 19.24
N ALA A 52 -4.50 -10.64 20.17
CA ALA A 52 -5.61 -9.96 20.81
C ALA A 52 -5.13 -8.81 21.72
N LEU A 53 -4.08 -9.01 22.51
CA LEU A 53 -3.53 -7.92 23.33
C LEU A 53 -3.00 -6.75 22.47
N LEU A 54 -2.39 -7.06 21.33
CA LEU A 54 -1.74 -6.06 20.47
C LEU A 54 -2.62 -5.50 19.35
N HIS A 55 -3.90 -5.90 19.23
CA HIS A 55 -4.73 -5.55 18.06
C HIS A 55 -4.88 -4.03 17.86
N ASN A 56 -4.89 -3.27 18.96
CA ASN A 56 -5.02 -1.82 19.00
C ASN A 56 -3.70 -1.07 19.28
N VAL A 57 -2.54 -1.73 19.20
CA VAL A 57 -1.23 -1.11 19.47
C VAL A 57 -0.90 0.08 18.57
N GLY A 58 -1.56 0.21 17.42
CA GLY A 58 -1.39 1.34 16.50
C GLY A 58 -2.27 2.56 16.77
N LEU A 59 -3.21 2.52 17.72
CA LEU A 59 -4.20 3.58 17.92
C LEU A 59 -3.56 4.93 18.24
N THR A 60 -2.55 4.95 19.08
CA THR A 60 -1.85 6.19 19.47
C THR A 60 -0.94 6.74 18.39
N THR A 61 -0.76 6.05 17.25
CA THR A 61 0.10 6.51 16.14
C THR A 61 -0.71 6.94 14.93
N ASP A 62 -1.74 6.18 14.55
CA ASP A 62 -2.62 6.49 13.41
C ASP A 62 -3.98 5.80 13.64
N PRO A 63 -4.94 6.44 14.33
CA PRO A 63 -6.23 5.82 14.64
C PRO A 63 -6.99 5.31 13.39
N PRO A 64 -7.09 6.06 12.27
CA PRO A 64 -7.76 5.57 11.06
C PRO A 64 -7.12 4.32 10.42
N ALA A 65 -5.80 4.18 10.55
CA ALA A 65 -5.02 3.07 9.99
C ALA A 65 -4.34 2.17 11.03
N HIS A 66 -4.83 2.14 12.28
CA HIS A 66 -4.13 1.50 13.40
C HIS A 66 -3.84 0.00 13.21
N HIS A 67 -4.66 -0.73 12.44
CA HIS A 67 -4.38 -2.12 12.06
C HIS A 67 -3.12 -2.27 11.19
N ILE A 68 -2.86 -1.31 10.30
CA ILE A 68 -1.68 -1.30 9.41
C ILE A 68 -0.44 -0.83 10.17
N VAL A 69 -0.59 0.23 10.97
CA VAL A 69 0.51 0.77 11.78
C VAL A 69 0.85 -0.18 12.93
N GLY A 70 -0.16 -0.78 13.57
CA GLY A 70 0.01 -1.80 14.61
C GLY A 70 0.74 -3.03 14.11
N ARG A 71 0.44 -3.51 12.88
CA ARG A 71 1.26 -4.53 12.22
C ARG A 71 2.73 -4.11 12.12
N ASP A 72 2.99 -2.89 11.67
CA ASP A 72 4.36 -2.40 11.50
C ASP A 72 5.09 -2.26 12.84
N LEU A 73 4.39 -1.85 13.90
CA LEU A 73 4.88 -1.84 15.28
C LEU A 73 5.26 -3.24 15.76
N VAL A 74 4.37 -4.22 15.57
CA VAL A 74 4.67 -5.62 15.90
C VAL A 74 5.90 -6.11 15.14
N LEU A 75 6.06 -5.79 13.85
CA LEU A 75 7.20 -6.25 13.05
C LEU A 75 8.52 -5.53 13.35
N ARG A 76 8.46 -4.29 13.88
CA ARG A 76 9.65 -3.49 14.21
C ARG A 76 10.37 -4.03 15.44
N HIS A 77 9.63 -4.46 16.45
CA HIS A 77 10.20 -4.88 17.72
C HIS A 77 10.68 -6.33 17.69
N GLN A 78 11.65 -6.68 18.55
CA GLN A 78 12.10 -8.06 18.68
C GLN A 78 11.53 -8.66 19.96
N PHE A 79 10.63 -9.62 19.85
CA PHE A 79 10.05 -10.29 21.02
C PHE A 79 10.97 -11.41 21.50
N ASP A 80 11.17 -11.52 22.82
CA ASP A 80 11.95 -12.61 23.42
C ASP A 80 11.32 -13.99 23.21
N ASP A 81 10.00 -13.99 23.11
CA ASP A 81 9.17 -15.18 23.27
C ASP A 81 8.46 -15.58 21.96
N LEU A 82 8.70 -14.86 20.85
CA LEU A 82 8.18 -15.19 19.52
C LEU A 82 9.30 -15.50 18.54
N SER A 83 9.17 -16.61 17.82
CA SER A 83 9.98 -16.82 16.61
C SER A 83 9.60 -15.78 15.53
N PRO A 84 10.49 -15.49 14.55
CA PRO A 84 10.18 -14.58 13.46
C PRO A 84 8.93 -14.96 12.67
N ARG A 85 8.64 -16.26 12.57
CA ARG A 85 7.40 -16.76 11.94
C ARG A 85 6.18 -16.40 12.79
N GLU A 86 6.23 -16.65 14.09
CA GLU A 86 5.10 -16.38 15.00
C GLU A 86 4.82 -14.88 15.08
N GLN A 87 5.85 -14.04 15.14
CA GLN A 87 5.72 -12.59 15.07
C GLN A 87 5.04 -12.12 13.77
N GLN A 88 5.36 -12.73 12.62
CA GLN A 88 4.65 -12.45 11.36
C GLN A 88 3.18 -12.88 11.40
N MET A 89 2.85 -13.98 12.08
CA MET A 89 1.46 -14.42 12.29
C MET A 89 0.72 -13.39 13.17
N VAL A 90 1.30 -12.97 14.29
CA VAL A 90 0.76 -11.92 15.18
C VAL A 90 0.54 -10.61 14.42
N ALA A 91 1.55 -10.12 13.70
CA ALA A 91 1.42 -8.90 12.90
C ALA A 91 0.31 -9.01 11.84
N SER A 92 0.14 -10.19 11.23
CA SER A 92 -0.93 -10.43 10.27
C SER A 92 -2.32 -10.46 10.93
N MET A 93 -2.46 -11.00 12.14
CA MET A 93 -3.71 -10.92 12.91
C MET A 93 -4.08 -9.47 13.23
N VAL A 94 -3.11 -8.67 13.69
CA VAL A 94 -3.29 -7.23 13.92
C VAL A 94 -3.71 -6.51 12.64
N ALA A 95 -3.17 -6.88 11.47
CA ALA A 95 -3.58 -6.30 10.19
C ALA A 95 -5.00 -6.70 9.71
N PHE A 96 -5.56 -7.80 10.24
CA PHE A 96 -6.84 -8.37 9.79
C PHE A 96 -8.00 -8.21 10.79
N HIS A 97 -7.76 -7.69 12.00
CA HIS A 97 -8.80 -7.61 13.04
C HIS A 97 -9.95 -6.66 12.68
N ARG A 98 -9.73 -5.63 11.85
CA ARG A 98 -10.78 -4.72 11.37
C ARG A 98 -10.80 -4.55 9.86
N LYS A 99 -11.88 -3.94 9.36
CA LYS A 99 -12.21 -3.78 7.94
C LYS A 99 -12.30 -5.14 7.22
N ARG A 100 -12.64 -5.11 5.95
CA ARG A 100 -12.70 -6.32 5.13
C ARG A 100 -11.33 -6.98 4.98
N VAL A 101 -11.24 -8.26 5.34
CA VAL A 101 -10.00 -9.04 5.29
C VAL A 101 -9.62 -9.33 3.84
N ARG A 102 -8.41 -8.91 3.45
CA ARG A 102 -7.85 -9.10 2.09
C ARG A 102 -6.44 -9.70 2.16
N PRO A 103 -6.31 -11.03 2.35
CA PRO A 103 -5.02 -11.65 2.66
C PRO A 103 -3.97 -11.46 1.55
N ASN A 104 -4.42 -11.46 0.29
CA ASN A 104 -3.56 -11.28 -0.88
C ASN A 104 -2.94 -9.88 -1.02
N LEU A 105 -3.34 -8.92 -0.17
CA LEU A 105 -2.79 -7.57 -0.12
C LEU A 105 -1.77 -7.38 1.01
N GLU A 106 -1.70 -8.29 1.98
CA GLU A 106 -0.98 -8.05 3.24
C GLU A 106 0.44 -8.63 3.21
N PRO A 107 1.50 -7.79 3.18
CA PRO A 107 2.88 -8.25 3.08
C PRO A 107 3.33 -9.20 4.20
N ALA A 108 2.91 -8.96 5.45
CA ALA A 108 3.27 -9.84 6.57
C ALA A 108 2.75 -11.27 6.33
N TYR A 109 1.50 -11.37 5.88
CA TYR A 109 0.83 -12.62 5.56
C TYR A 109 1.43 -13.33 4.35
N LEU A 110 1.79 -12.58 3.29
CA LEU A 110 2.40 -13.13 2.08
C LEU A 110 3.79 -13.74 2.32
N ALA A 111 4.47 -13.38 3.41
CA ALA A 111 5.76 -13.95 3.80
C ALA A 111 5.64 -15.35 4.42
N LEU A 112 4.47 -15.70 4.95
CA LEU A 112 4.19 -16.96 5.64
C LEU A 112 4.14 -18.17 4.67
N SER A 113 4.32 -19.38 5.21
CA SER A 113 4.03 -20.62 4.47
C SER A 113 2.52 -20.83 4.34
N GLU A 114 2.06 -21.63 3.36
CA GLU A 114 0.63 -21.88 3.15
C GLU A 114 -0.06 -22.44 4.40
N ARG A 115 0.63 -23.30 5.15
CA ARG A 115 0.14 -23.78 6.45
C ARG A 115 0.00 -22.63 7.45
N ALA A 116 1.04 -21.82 7.64
CA ALA A 116 1.01 -20.70 8.59
C ALA A 116 -0.02 -19.63 8.19
N GLN A 117 -0.23 -19.44 6.88
CA GLN A 117 -1.27 -18.59 6.33
C GLN A 117 -2.66 -19.07 6.73
N HIS A 118 -2.98 -20.34 6.51
CA HIS A 118 -4.26 -20.91 6.93
C HIS A 118 -4.48 -20.78 8.44
N GLU A 119 -3.47 -21.16 9.24
CA GLU A 119 -3.49 -21.04 10.70
C GLU A 119 -3.74 -19.57 11.14
N THR A 120 -3.07 -18.60 10.52
CA THR A 120 -3.24 -17.17 10.84
C THR A 120 -4.65 -16.66 10.54
N LEU A 121 -5.27 -17.09 9.44
CA LEU A 121 -6.63 -16.68 9.12
C LEU A 121 -7.65 -17.24 10.11
N GLN A 122 -7.45 -18.47 10.61
CA GLN A 122 -8.32 -19.06 11.64
C GLN A 122 -8.25 -18.24 12.93
N LEU A 123 -7.05 -17.87 13.37
CA LEU A 123 -6.88 -17.04 14.57
C LEU A 123 -7.44 -15.62 14.38
N ALA A 124 -7.21 -15.01 13.22
CA ALA A 124 -7.79 -13.70 12.90
C ALA A 124 -9.33 -13.75 12.88
N ALA A 125 -9.95 -14.85 12.43
CA ALA A 125 -11.40 -15.01 12.47
C ALA A 125 -11.93 -15.05 13.91
N ILE A 126 -11.26 -15.76 14.81
CA ILE A 126 -11.61 -15.80 16.24
C ILE A 126 -11.46 -14.42 16.86
N LEU A 127 -10.32 -13.75 16.64
CA LEU A 127 -10.05 -12.40 17.15
C LEU A 127 -11.12 -11.39 16.69
N ARG A 128 -11.54 -11.42 15.43
CA ARG A 128 -12.58 -10.51 14.90
C ARG A 128 -13.92 -10.66 15.62
N VAL A 129 -14.31 -11.89 15.92
CA VAL A 129 -15.55 -12.16 16.67
C VAL A 129 -15.41 -11.68 18.10
N ALA A 130 -14.31 -11.99 18.78
CA ALA A 130 -14.04 -11.55 20.15
C ALA A 130 -13.97 -10.01 20.28
N ASP A 131 -13.35 -9.33 19.33
CA ASP A 131 -13.31 -7.86 19.25
C ASP A 131 -14.71 -7.27 19.04
N GLY A 132 -15.58 -7.94 18.27
CA GLY A 132 -16.99 -7.57 18.18
C GLY A 132 -17.77 -7.74 19.48
N LEU A 133 -17.38 -8.70 20.33
CA LEU A 133 -18.01 -8.97 21.63
C LEU A 133 -17.65 -7.94 22.71
N ASP A 134 -16.71 -7.02 22.46
CA ASP A 134 -16.45 -5.85 23.32
C ASP A 134 -16.56 -4.54 22.52
N TYR A 135 -17.52 -4.46 21.60
CA TYR A 135 -17.70 -3.29 20.74
C TYR A 135 -18.00 -2.01 21.53
N HIS A 136 -18.70 -2.11 22.66
CA HIS A 136 -18.95 -0.96 23.54
C HIS A 136 -17.76 -0.60 24.45
N HIS A 137 -16.67 -1.38 24.43
CA HIS A 137 -15.53 -1.22 25.33
C HIS A 137 -15.96 -1.14 26.81
N SER A 138 -16.98 -1.89 27.18
CA SER A 138 -17.54 -1.91 28.55
C SER A 138 -16.91 -2.98 29.43
N GLN A 139 -16.23 -3.95 28.81
CA GLN A 139 -15.73 -5.16 29.45
C GLN A 139 -16.80 -5.97 30.20
N ALA A 140 -18.08 -5.77 29.86
CA ALA A 140 -19.21 -6.34 30.59
C ALA A 140 -19.89 -7.53 29.87
N THR A 141 -19.56 -7.76 28.59
CA THR A 141 -20.09 -8.88 27.81
C THR A 141 -19.21 -10.12 27.98
N ASN A 142 -19.79 -11.19 28.51
CA ASN A 142 -19.09 -12.43 28.82
C ASN A 142 -19.63 -13.58 27.96
N LEU A 143 -18.73 -14.38 27.39
CA LEU A 143 -19.05 -15.63 26.72
C LEU A 143 -19.20 -16.75 27.76
N VAL A 144 -20.41 -17.26 27.93
CA VAL A 144 -20.73 -18.31 28.91
C VAL A 144 -20.51 -19.70 28.33
N ALA A 145 -20.93 -19.91 27.08
CA ALA A 145 -20.83 -21.19 26.40
C ALA A 145 -20.93 -20.99 24.88
N VAL A 146 -20.43 -21.97 24.13
CA VAL A 146 -20.61 -22.09 22.68
C VAL A 146 -21.26 -23.44 22.43
N GLU A 147 -22.49 -23.42 21.95
CA GLU A 147 -23.27 -24.64 21.72
C GLU A 147 -23.41 -24.92 20.22
N PRO A 148 -23.24 -26.18 19.79
CA PRO A 148 -23.44 -26.53 18.39
C PRO A 148 -24.93 -26.50 18.02
N ALA A 149 -25.24 -25.92 16.87
CA ALA A 149 -26.53 -25.98 16.21
C ALA A 149 -26.38 -26.53 14.78
N SER A 150 -27.48 -26.80 14.09
CA SER A 150 -27.44 -27.31 12.72
C SER A 150 -26.80 -26.28 11.79
N GLN A 151 -25.57 -26.55 11.31
CA GLN A 151 -24.74 -25.67 10.47
C GLN A 151 -24.37 -24.31 11.10
N ALA A 152 -24.46 -24.20 12.42
CA ALA A 152 -24.18 -22.97 13.14
C ALA A 152 -23.58 -23.24 14.53
N LEU A 153 -22.98 -22.21 15.11
CA LEU A 153 -22.62 -22.17 16.53
C LEU A 153 -23.39 -21.05 17.22
N THR A 154 -23.95 -21.36 18.39
CA THR A 154 -24.66 -20.40 19.22
C THR A 154 -23.76 -19.94 20.35
N LEU A 155 -23.44 -18.65 20.37
CA LEU A 155 -22.72 -17.99 21.45
C LEU A 155 -23.71 -17.60 22.54
N ILE A 156 -23.57 -18.18 23.73
CA ILE A 156 -24.38 -17.83 24.89
C ILE A 156 -23.68 -16.69 25.63
N LEU A 157 -24.28 -15.51 25.61
CA LEU A 157 -23.69 -14.28 26.13
C LEU A 157 -24.42 -13.78 27.39
N ARG A 158 -23.68 -13.12 28.27
CA ARG A 158 -24.20 -12.46 29.48
C ARG A 158 -23.57 -11.09 29.66
N GLY A 159 -24.38 -10.10 29.98
CA GLY A 159 -23.93 -8.74 30.25
C GLY A 159 -24.98 -7.71 29.84
N PRO A 160 -24.86 -6.47 30.32
CA PRO A 160 -25.79 -5.39 29.96
C PRO A 160 -25.76 -5.04 28.46
N TYR A 161 -24.62 -5.26 27.78
CA TYR A 161 -24.44 -4.96 26.35
C TYR A 161 -24.41 -6.22 25.45
N ALA A 162 -24.64 -7.41 26.03
CA ALA A 162 -24.43 -8.70 25.36
C ALA A 162 -25.18 -8.85 24.05
N GLN A 163 -26.39 -8.28 23.94
CA GLN A 163 -27.18 -8.32 22.71
C GLN A 163 -26.52 -7.52 21.59
N ALA A 164 -26.18 -6.25 21.85
CA ALA A 164 -25.62 -5.35 20.85
C ALA A 164 -24.18 -5.74 20.46
N ASP A 165 -23.36 -6.13 21.44
CA ASP A 165 -22.01 -6.68 21.20
C ASP A 165 -22.10 -8.01 20.42
N GLY A 166 -23.07 -8.86 20.75
CA GLY A 166 -23.32 -10.10 20.03
C GLY A 166 -23.69 -9.88 18.55
N GLU A 167 -24.59 -8.94 18.27
CA GLU A 167 -24.94 -8.55 16.89
C GLU A 167 -23.71 -8.05 16.13
N ARG A 168 -22.85 -7.24 16.76
CA ARG A 168 -21.60 -6.78 16.15
C ARG A 168 -20.63 -7.95 15.89
N ALA A 169 -20.50 -8.88 16.82
CA ALA A 169 -19.66 -10.06 16.67
C ALA A 169 -20.10 -10.94 15.49
N VAL A 170 -21.41 -11.13 15.31
CA VAL A 170 -21.98 -11.84 14.15
C VAL A 170 -21.70 -11.09 12.85
N ALA A 171 -21.85 -9.76 12.83
CA ALA A 171 -21.50 -8.95 11.66
C ALA A 171 -20.01 -9.04 11.28
N LYS A 172 -19.12 -9.20 12.27
CA LYS A 172 -17.67 -9.40 12.08
C LYS A 172 -17.27 -10.86 11.76
N ALA A 173 -18.21 -11.79 11.70
CA ALA A 173 -17.97 -13.22 11.46
C ALA A 173 -17.79 -13.60 9.98
N ASP A 174 -17.59 -12.64 9.07
CA ASP A 174 -17.41 -12.88 7.63
C ASP A 174 -16.24 -13.83 7.33
N LEU A 175 -15.10 -13.63 8.01
CA LEU A 175 -13.94 -14.50 7.90
C LEU A 175 -14.18 -15.86 8.57
N TRP A 176 -14.92 -15.89 9.68
CA TRP A 176 -15.29 -17.12 10.40
C TRP A 176 -16.07 -18.05 9.48
N HIS A 177 -17.18 -17.55 8.92
CA HIS A 177 -18.03 -18.33 8.04
C HIS A 177 -17.25 -18.89 6.84
N LYS A 178 -16.38 -18.07 6.24
CA LYS A 178 -15.55 -18.49 5.10
C LYS A 178 -14.58 -19.64 5.43
N LEU A 179 -14.05 -19.71 6.66
CA LEU A 179 -13.02 -20.67 7.04
C LEU A 179 -13.59 -21.93 7.70
N PHE A 180 -14.60 -21.76 8.55
CA PHE A 180 -15.17 -22.83 9.35
C PHE A 180 -16.49 -23.37 8.77
N GLY A 181 -17.11 -22.65 7.84
CA GLY A 181 -18.35 -23.06 7.15
C GLY A 181 -19.63 -22.83 7.96
N GLU A 182 -19.53 -22.52 9.24
CA GLU A 182 -20.67 -22.34 10.15
C GLU A 182 -21.02 -20.86 10.33
N THR A 183 -22.30 -20.57 10.48
CA THR A 183 -22.76 -19.25 10.90
C THR A 183 -22.69 -19.11 12.42
N LEU A 184 -22.58 -17.87 12.91
CA LEU A 184 -22.67 -17.58 14.34
C LEU A 184 -24.03 -16.99 14.66
N HIS A 185 -24.63 -17.46 15.75
CA HIS A 185 -25.82 -16.88 16.36
C HIS A 185 -25.51 -16.50 17.81
N VAL A 186 -26.29 -15.58 18.36
CA VAL A 186 -26.13 -15.14 19.74
C VAL A 186 -27.41 -15.40 20.51
N LEU A 187 -27.28 -15.89 21.73
CA LEU A 187 -28.35 -16.00 22.71
C LEU A 187 -27.93 -15.27 23.98
N CYS A 188 -28.68 -14.24 24.34
CA CYS A 188 -28.42 -13.46 25.55
C CYS A 188 -29.32 -13.95 26.68
N GLY A 189 -28.73 -14.29 27.82
CA GLY A 189 -29.51 -14.57 29.03
C GLY A 189 -30.27 -13.32 29.46
N ARG A 190 -31.58 -13.42 29.73
CA ARG A 190 -32.41 -12.29 30.22
C ARG A 190 -31.76 -11.69 31.47
N THR A 191 -31.22 -10.48 31.35
CA THR A 191 -31.01 -9.56 32.44
C THR A 191 -32.24 -8.65 32.49
N ALA A 192 -32.86 -8.53 33.67
CA ALA A 192 -33.85 -7.49 33.90
C ALA A 192 -33.15 -6.12 33.76
N ASP A 193 -33.87 -5.16 33.19
CA ASP A 193 -33.42 -3.80 32.81
C ASP A 193 -32.67 -3.68 31.47
N ALA A 194 -33.45 -3.83 30.39
CA ALA A 194 -33.11 -3.28 29.08
C ALA A 194 -33.82 -1.92 28.91
N THR A 195 -33.15 -0.82 29.23
CA THR A 195 -33.53 0.51 28.72
C THR A 195 -33.25 0.58 27.23
N SER A 196 -34.27 0.96 26.46
CA SER A 196 -34.26 1.08 25.00
C SER A 196 -33.15 2.00 24.49
N LEU A 197 -32.34 1.48 23.56
CA LEU A 197 -31.37 2.25 22.77
C LEU A 197 -31.60 1.98 21.27
N PRO A 198 -31.15 2.90 20.39
CA PRO A 198 -31.69 3.02 19.04
C PRO A 198 -31.18 1.93 18.10
N ALA A 199 -31.98 1.66 17.06
CA ALA A 199 -31.76 0.60 16.08
C ALA A 199 -30.42 0.75 15.33
N PRO A 200 -29.77 -0.38 14.94
CA PRO A 200 -28.54 -0.35 14.18
C PRO A 200 -28.75 0.29 12.80
N PRO A 201 -27.75 1.02 12.26
CA PRO A 201 -27.84 1.60 10.93
C PRO A 201 -27.79 0.50 9.85
N SER A 202 -28.64 0.66 8.84
CA SER A 202 -28.77 -0.21 7.67
C SER A 202 -27.53 -0.22 6.77
N ASP A 203 -27.32 -1.34 6.08
CA ASP A 203 -26.29 -1.60 5.06
C ASP A 203 -26.18 -0.49 3.99
N GLN A 204 -25.40 0.54 4.28
CA GLN A 204 -24.79 1.45 3.32
C GLN A 204 -23.31 1.54 3.66
N GLU A 205 -22.48 1.44 2.62
CA GLU A 205 -21.01 1.41 2.61
C GLU A 205 -20.32 1.82 3.93
N GLU A 206 -19.58 0.88 4.52
CA GLU A 206 -18.73 0.96 5.72
C GLU A 206 -17.99 2.32 5.89
N GLN A 207 -18.70 3.36 6.31
CA GLN A 207 -18.16 4.44 7.09
C GLN A 207 -18.34 3.99 8.54
N GLU A 208 -17.31 3.32 9.07
CA GLU A 208 -17.14 3.16 10.52
C GLU A 208 -17.14 4.58 11.11
N GLN A 209 -18.32 5.09 11.50
CA GLN A 209 -18.40 6.24 12.39
C GLN A 209 -17.72 5.79 13.68
N GLU A 210 -16.47 6.21 13.86
CA GLU A 210 -15.79 6.19 15.13
C GLU A 210 -16.72 6.89 16.12
N GLN A 211 -17.44 6.13 16.93
CA GLN A 211 -18.06 6.73 18.10
C GLN A 211 -16.90 7.29 18.93
N PRO A 212 -17.02 8.54 19.42
CA PRO A 212 -15.98 9.13 20.21
C PRO A 212 -15.75 8.20 21.40
N ILE A 213 -14.50 7.73 21.53
CA ILE A 213 -13.98 7.26 22.81
C ILE A 213 -14.43 8.29 23.82
N GLY A 214 -15.18 7.86 24.84
CA GLY A 214 -15.74 8.77 25.85
C GLY A 214 -14.68 9.78 26.30
N ASP A 215 -15.11 11.01 26.58
CA ASP A 215 -14.33 12.23 26.86
C ASP A 215 -13.23 12.14 27.94
N GLU A 216 -12.86 10.96 28.43
CA GLU A 216 -11.75 10.75 29.35
C GLU A 216 -10.48 10.33 28.61
N GLN A 217 -9.67 11.34 28.28
CA GLN A 217 -8.30 11.32 27.74
C GLN A 217 -8.20 11.26 26.22
N ALA A 218 -8.24 12.43 25.58
CA ALA A 218 -7.59 12.64 24.28
C ALA A 218 -6.09 12.29 24.41
N GLN A 219 -5.75 11.02 24.22
CA GLN A 219 -4.37 10.55 24.27
C GLN A 219 -3.56 11.27 23.19
N ALA A 220 -2.40 11.79 23.57
CA ALA A 220 -1.53 12.48 22.63
C ALA A 220 -1.14 11.51 21.49
N ILE A 221 -1.48 11.88 20.25
CA ILE A 221 -1.06 11.14 19.07
C ILE A 221 0.46 11.22 18.98
N LEU A 222 1.11 10.06 19.03
CA LEU A 222 2.54 9.89 18.87
C LEU A 222 2.91 10.16 17.41
N THR A 223 4.01 10.89 17.20
CA THR A 223 4.60 10.98 15.88
C THR A 223 4.95 9.57 15.39
N PRO A 224 4.57 9.18 14.15
CA PRO A 224 4.95 7.89 13.63
C PRO A 224 6.47 7.72 13.68
N TRP A 225 6.97 6.64 14.29
CA TRP A 225 8.42 6.45 14.45
C TRP A 225 9.18 6.55 13.13
N TYR A 226 8.56 6.16 12.02
CA TYR A 226 9.17 6.17 10.70
C TYR A 226 9.27 7.58 10.10
N ALA A 227 8.57 8.55 10.69
CA ALA A 227 8.65 9.97 10.38
C ALA A 227 9.79 10.70 11.15
N GLU A 228 10.59 9.98 11.96
CA GLU A 228 11.73 10.58 12.66
C GLU A 228 13.02 10.49 11.85
N ALA A 229 13.79 11.58 11.82
CA ALA A 229 15.10 11.61 11.15
C ALA A 229 16.15 10.69 11.83
N THR A 230 15.94 10.37 13.11
CA THR A 230 16.73 9.40 13.87
C THR A 230 16.41 7.94 13.56
N THR A 231 15.35 7.64 12.82
CA THR A 231 15.01 6.27 12.48
C THR A 231 16.04 5.65 11.53
N PRO A 232 16.43 4.37 11.74
CA PRO A 232 17.23 3.62 10.78
C PRO A 232 16.65 3.69 9.37
N LEU A 233 17.49 3.95 8.36
CA LEU A 233 17.04 4.02 6.97
C LEU A 233 16.38 2.72 6.51
N ALA A 234 16.93 1.57 6.94
CA ALA A 234 16.34 0.28 6.66
C ALA A 234 14.93 0.13 7.23
N GLU A 235 14.66 0.71 8.40
CA GLU A 235 13.34 0.62 9.03
C GLU A 235 12.30 1.44 8.28
N LEU A 236 12.60 2.71 7.98
CA LEU A 236 11.76 3.54 7.10
C LEU A 236 11.51 2.81 5.77
N GLY A 237 12.56 2.32 5.13
CA GLY A 237 12.45 1.65 3.85
C GLY A 237 11.62 0.36 3.91
N ARG A 238 11.69 -0.44 4.97
CA ARG A 238 10.84 -1.62 5.14
C ARG A 238 9.35 -1.26 5.24
N VAL A 239 9.01 -0.21 6.00
CA VAL A 239 7.63 0.34 6.07
C VAL A 239 7.15 0.74 4.67
N LEU A 240 7.97 1.49 3.94
CA LEU A 240 7.64 1.95 2.58
C LEU A 240 7.51 0.78 1.59
N LEU A 241 8.38 -0.24 1.67
CA LEU A 241 8.28 -1.44 0.85
C LEU A 241 6.96 -2.19 1.10
N ARG A 242 6.52 -2.32 2.36
CA ARG A 242 5.22 -2.93 2.71
C ARG A 242 4.06 -2.10 2.14
N ARG A 243 4.08 -0.78 2.33
CA ARG A 243 3.05 0.15 1.80
C ARG A 243 2.95 0.07 0.29
N HIS A 244 4.07 0.12 -0.42
CA HIS A 244 4.10 0.06 -1.88
C HIS A 244 3.77 -1.33 -2.43
N LEU A 245 4.15 -2.42 -1.73
CA LEU A 245 3.70 -3.76 -2.11
C LEU A 245 2.18 -3.87 -1.97
N ARG A 246 1.59 -3.39 -0.87
CA ARG A 246 0.13 -3.39 -0.70
C ARG A 246 -0.57 -2.62 -1.83
N ARG A 247 -0.09 -1.42 -2.17
CA ARG A 247 -0.61 -0.63 -3.31
C ARG A 247 -0.47 -1.37 -4.65
N LEU A 248 0.66 -2.01 -4.90
CA LEU A 248 0.88 -2.85 -6.09
C LEU A 248 -0.20 -3.94 -6.17
N ARG A 249 -0.42 -4.69 -5.08
CA ARG A 249 -1.40 -5.78 -5.01
C ARG A 249 -2.84 -5.29 -5.18
N MET A 250 -3.16 -4.09 -4.70
CA MET A 250 -4.46 -3.44 -4.94
C MET A 250 -4.64 -3.12 -6.42
N ALA A 251 -3.67 -2.43 -7.03
CA ALA A 251 -3.73 -2.10 -8.46
C ALA A 251 -3.86 -3.35 -9.32
N GLU A 252 -3.17 -4.44 -9.00
CA GLU A 252 -3.31 -5.70 -9.74
C GLU A 252 -4.67 -6.37 -9.62
N ARG A 253 -5.35 -6.21 -8.48
CA ARG A 253 -6.73 -6.68 -8.33
C ARG A 253 -7.64 -5.90 -9.26
N ASP A 254 -7.44 -4.59 -9.31
CA ASP A 254 -8.28 -3.69 -10.10
C ASP A 254 -8.00 -3.86 -11.60
N VAL A 255 -6.75 -4.13 -11.99
CA VAL A 255 -6.35 -4.53 -13.36
C VAL A 255 -7.03 -5.84 -13.77
N ARG A 256 -7.09 -6.84 -12.88
CA ARG A 256 -7.79 -8.11 -13.17
C ARG A 256 -9.30 -7.95 -13.30
N ALA A 257 -9.87 -6.99 -12.56
CA ALA A 257 -11.28 -6.69 -12.63
C ALA A 257 -11.66 -5.88 -13.89
N ASP A 258 -10.65 -5.36 -14.63
CA ASP A 258 -10.76 -4.51 -15.82
C ASP A 258 -11.78 -3.37 -15.67
N LYS A 259 -11.88 -2.82 -14.46
CA LYS A 259 -12.91 -1.82 -14.15
C LYS A 259 -12.54 -0.41 -14.63
N GLU A 260 -11.26 -0.04 -14.57
CA GLU A 260 -10.81 1.34 -14.84
C GLU A 260 -9.40 1.40 -15.43
N ILE A 261 -9.18 2.30 -16.40
CA ILE A 261 -7.87 2.61 -17.02
C ILE A 261 -6.84 3.02 -15.95
N GLU A 262 -7.29 3.68 -14.88
CA GLU A 262 -6.44 4.14 -13.78
C GLU A 262 -5.76 3.00 -13.02
N ALA A 263 -6.27 1.77 -13.08
CA ALA A 263 -5.64 0.63 -12.44
C ALA A 263 -4.23 0.33 -13.03
N ILE A 264 -4.07 0.48 -14.35
CA ILE A 264 -2.77 0.30 -15.03
C ILE A 264 -1.81 1.43 -14.63
N HIS A 265 -2.30 2.65 -14.51
CA HIS A 265 -1.51 3.79 -14.03
C HIS A 265 -1.03 3.55 -12.59
N ALA A 266 -1.94 3.18 -11.68
CA ALA A 266 -1.62 2.87 -10.29
C ALA A 266 -0.59 1.73 -10.18
N LEU A 267 -0.70 0.69 -11.01
CA LEU A 267 0.27 -0.41 -11.06
C LEU A 267 1.67 0.09 -11.45
N ARG A 268 1.77 0.97 -12.45
CA ARG A 268 3.04 1.59 -12.87
C ARG A 268 3.61 2.50 -11.79
N VAL A 269 2.79 3.29 -11.11
CA VAL A 269 3.25 4.13 -10.00
C VAL A 269 3.83 3.26 -8.88
N ALA A 270 3.11 2.21 -8.45
CA ALA A 270 3.56 1.31 -7.39
C ALA A 270 4.88 0.60 -7.74
N THR A 271 5.05 0.12 -8.98
CA THR A 271 6.32 -0.51 -9.41
C THR A 271 7.49 0.48 -9.40
N ARG A 272 7.27 1.73 -9.80
CA ARG A 272 8.31 2.76 -9.82
C ARG A 272 8.72 3.19 -8.41
N ARG A 273 7.76 3.32 -7.50
CA ARG A 273 7.99 3.55 -6.07
C ARG A 273 8.83 2.44 -5.46
N LEU A 274 8.40 1.18 -5.62
CA LEU A 274 9.16 0.01 -5.16
C LEU A 274 10.60 0.00 -5.67
N ARG A 275 10.83 0.27 -6.96
CA ARG A 275 12.19 0.34 -7.54
C ARG A 275 13.02 1.45 -6.94
N SER A 276 12.42 2.61 -6.67
CA SER A 276 13.12 3.76 -6.10
C SER A 276 13.49 3.49 -4.64
N THR A 277 12.54 2.94 -3.85
CA THR A 277 12.80 2.50 -2.47
C THR A 277 13.90 1.44 -2.40
N LEU A 278 13.89 0.42 -3.28
CA LEU A 278 14.94 -0.61 -3.31
C LEU A 278 16.33 -0.05 -3.66
N ARG A 279 16.40 1.01 -4.47
CA ARG A 279 17.68 1.67 -4.79
C ARG A 279 18.20 2.48 -3.61
N LEU A 280 17.32 3.27 -2.97
CA LEU A 280 17.65 4.02 -1.74
C LEU A 280 18.17 3.07 -0.65
N LEU A 281 17.56 1.89 -0.55
CA LEU A 281 17.87 0.88 0.44
C LEU A 281 19.11 0.02 0.12
N ALA A 282 19.75 0.21 -1.03
CA ALA A 282 20.87 -0.62 -1.44
C ALA A 282 22.06 -0.62 -0.46
N PRO A 283 22.46 0.52 0.14
CA PRO A 283 23.56 0.55 1.10
C PRO A 283 23.29 -0.24 2.39
N VAL A 284 22.02 -0.39 2.77
CA VAL A 284 21.60 -1.02 4.03
C VAL A 284 21.06 -2.44 3.86
N TYR A 285 21.13 -2.99 2.65
CA TYR A 285 20.66 -4.34 2.36
C TYR A 285 21.84 -5.30 2.20
N ALA A 286 22.05 -6.17 3.20
CA ALA A 286 23.14 -7.14 3.22
C ALA A 286 22.87 -8.37 2.32
N GLY A 287 21.66 -8.51 1.75
CA GLY A 287 21.30 -9.64 0.91
C GLY A 287 21.86 -9.55 -0.52
N GLY A 288 22.43 -10.64 -1.03
CA GLY A 288 22.93 -10.72 -2.41
C GLY A 288 21.86 -10.66 -3.52
N ASP A 289 20.56 -10.65 -3.16
CA ASP A 289 19.44 -10.75 -4.10
C ASP A 289 18.71 -9.43 -4.39
N LEU A 290 19.17 -8.27 -3.88
CA LEU A 290 18.54 -6.97 -4.15
C LEU A 290 18.39 -6.67 -5.66
N ARG A 291 19.44 -6.98 -6.43
CA ARG A 291 19.43 -6.85 -7.90
C ARG A 291 18.35 -7.73 -8.54
N ARG A 292 18.09 -8.91 -7.98
CA ARG A 292 17.03 -9.81 -8.45
C ARG A 292 15.64 -9.26 -8.09
N LEU A 293 15.46 -8.73 -6.88
CA LEU A 293 14.22 -8.09 -6.44
C LEU A 293 13.88 -6.90 -7.35
N THR A 294 14.86 -6.01 -7.56
CA THR A 294 14.71 -4.83 -8.42
C THR A 294 14.37 -5.19 -9.87
N ARG A 295 15.03 -6.21 -10.44
CA ARG A 295 14.71 -6.72 -11.79
C ARG A 295 13.31 -7.35 -11.85
N GLY A 296 12.90 -8.03 -10.79
CA GLY A 296 11.56 -8.59 -10.66
C GLY A 296 10.48 -7.53 -10.74
N VAL A 297 10.59 -6.46 -9.94
CA VAL A 297 9.69 -5.30 -10.02
C VAL A 297 9.75 -4.63 -11.39
N GLY A 298 10.95 -4.54 -11.99
CA GLY A 298 11.13 -4.02 -13.34
C GLY A 298 10.38 -4.80 -14.43
N ARG A 299 10.24 -6.12 -14.30
CA ARG A 299 9.42 -6.94 -15.22
C ARG A 299 7.93 -6.57 -15.14
N ILE A 300 7.42 -6.36 -13.93
CA ILE A 300 6.03 -5.90 -13.71
C ILE A 300 5.82 -4.55 -14.39
N GLY A 301 6.74 -3.60 -14.16
CA GLY A 301 6.65 -2.27 -14.73
C GLY A 301 6.72 -2.25 -16.26
N ARG A 302 7.49 -3.16 -16.88
CA ARG A 302 7.53 -3.31 -18.35
C ARG A 302 6.23 -3.88 -18.91
N ALA A 303 5.70 -4.95 -18.30
CA ALA A 303 4.44 -5.54 -18.73
C ALA A 303 3.28 -4.53 -18.64
N ALA A 304 3.19 -3.80 -17.52
CA ALA A 304 2.22 -2.72 -17.36
C ALA A 304 2.48 -1.51 -18.29
N GLY A 305 3.73 -1.29 -18.69
CA GLY A 305 4.11 -0.24 -19.63
C GLY A 305 3.53 -0.46 -21.01
N ALA A 306 3.63 -1.68 -21.54
CA ALA A 306 3.09 -2.01 -22.85
C ALA A 306 1.59 -1.67 -23.00
N VAL A 307 0.81 -1.81 -21.91
CA VAL A 307 -0.60 -1.40 -21.84
C VAL A 307 -0.72 0.12 -21.70
N ARG A 308 -0.03 0.73 -20.72
CA ARG A 308 -0.17 2.16 -20.43
C ARG A 308 0.23 3.04 -21.60
N ASP A 309 1.28 2.68 -22.32
CA ASP A 309 1.77 3.50 -23.43
C ASP A 309 0.68 3.61 -24.53
N ARG A 310 -0.15 2.56 -24.69
CA ARG A 310 -1.33 2.58 -25.56
C ARG A 310 -2.53 3.28 -24.94
N ASP A 311 -2.77 3.13 -23.64
CA ASP A 311 -3.82 3.89 -22.94
C ASP A 311 -3.59 5.41 -23.07
N VAL A 312 -2.33 5.86 -22.91
CA VAL A 312 -1.94 7.26 -23.06
C VAL A 312 -2.12 7.73 -24.51
N LEU A 313 -1.63 6.95 -25.48
CA LEU A 313 -1.77 7.29 -26.89
C LEU A 313 -3.24 7.37 -27.32
N LEU A 314 -4.08 6.41 -26.92
CA LEU A 314 -5.52 6.41 -27.24
C LEU A 314 -6.22 7.62 -26.64
N ALA A 315 -5.96 7.94 -25.37
CA ALA A 315 -6.55 9.11 -24.71
C ALA A 315 -6.10 10.43 -25.35
N ASP A 316 -4.82 10.55 -25.71
CA ASP A 316 -4.31 11.76 -26.37
C ASP A 316 -4.85 11.92 -27.80
N LEU A 317 -4.96 10.81 -28.55
CA LEU A 317 -5.55 10.79 -29.88
C LEU A 317 -7.03 11.21 -29.84
N GLU A 318 -7.79 10.73 -28.85
CA GLU A 318 -9.19 11.12 -28.64
C GLU A 318 -9.32 12.60 -28.28
N ALA A 319 -8.50 13.08 -27.34
CA ALA A 319 -8.51 14.48 -26.93
C ALA A 319 -8.23 15.46 -28.10
N ARG A 320 -7.47 15.00 -29.11
CA ARG A 320 -7.04 15.82 -30.26
C ARG A 320 -7.79 15.54 -31.55
N ALA A 321 -8.75 14.61 -31.54
CA ALA A 321 -9.47 14.21 -32.75
C ALA A 321 -10.16 15.40 -33.45
N HIS A 322 -10.65 16.38 -32.69
CA HIS A 322 -11.31 17.58 -33.19
C HIS A 322 -10.37 18.57 -33.89
N ALA A 323 -9.06 18.51 -33.61
CA ALA A 323 -8.05 19.35 -34.25
C ALA A 323 -7.53 18.74 -35.56
N LEU A 324 -7.94 17.51 -35.89
CA LEU A 324 -7.56 16.83 -37.13
C LEU A 324 -8.58 17.10 -38.25
N PRO A 325 -8.15 17.16 -39.53
CA PRO A 325 -9.07 17.35 -40.65
C PRO A 325 -10.18 16.29 -40.70
N THR A 326 -11.44 16.73 -40.86
CA THR A 326 -12.63 15.85 -40.85
C THR A 326 -12.57 14.76 -41.93
N ALA A 327 -11.90 15.03 -43.05
CA ALA A 327 -11.67 14.06 -44.12
C ALA A 327 -10.87 12.81 -43.69
N LEU A 328 -10.18 12.87 -42.55
CA LEU A 328 -9.40 11.75 -42.00
C LEU A 328 -10.24 10.83 -41.09
N GLY A 329 -11.55 11.06 -40.94
CA GLY A 329 -12.41 10.34 -40.00
C GLY A 329 -12.32 8.80 -40.11
N GLU A 330 -12.38 8.25 -41.32
CA GLU A 330 -12.24 6.79 -41.53
C GLU A 330 -10.84 6.28 -41.19
N SER A 331 -9.80 7.05 -41.53
CA SER A 331 -8.41 6.69 -41.23
C SER A 331 -8.14 6.69 -39.73
N LEU A 332 -8.65 7.70 -39.02
CA LEU A 332 -8.58 7.82 -37.57
C LEU A 332 -9.35 6.69 -36.86
N ALA A 333 -10.56 6.37 -37.34
CA ALA A 333 -11.33 5.26 -36.81
C ALA A 333 -10.59 3.92 -36.97
N THR A 334 -9.98 3.69 -38.13
CA THR A 334 -9.17 2.48 -38.38
C THR A 334 -7.94 2.41 -37.48
N LEU A 335 -7.23 3.53 -37.29
CA LEU A 335 -6.07 3.61 -36.41
C LEU A 335 -6.44 3.28 -34.97
N ARG A 336 -7.50 3.92 -34.45
CA ARG A 336 -8.01 3.68 -33.09
C ARG A 336 -8.37 2.21 -32.88
N SER A 337 -9.07 1.59 -33.82
CA SER A 337 -9.42 0.16 -33.74
C SER A 337 -8.18 -0.74 -33.66
N ARG A 338 -7.12 -0.44 -34.42
CA ARG A 338 -5.84 -1.18 -34.34
C ARG A 338 -5.16 -0.99 -32.98
N LEU A 339 -5.04 0.25 -32.51
CA LEU A 339 -4.43 0.56 -31.21
C LEU A 339 -5.19 -0.09 -30.04
N MET A 340 -6.53 -0.11 -30.10
CA MET A 340 -7.36 -0.81 -29.12
C MET A 340 -7.10 -2.32 -29.12
N ALA A 341 -6.98 -2.94 -30.29
CA ALA A 341 -6.65 -4.36 -30.39
C ALA A 341 -5.26 -4.68 -29.82
N GLU A 342 -4.26 -3.83 -30.08
CA GLU A 342 -2.93 -3.98 -29.48
C GLU A 342 -2.94 -3.78 -27.97
N ARG A 343 -3.71 -2.79 -27.48
CA ARG A 343 -3.88 -2.56 -26.03
C ARG A 343 -4.48 -3.79 -25.38
N GLN A 344 -5.49 -4.40 -26.00
CA GLN A 344 -6.12 -5.62 -25.49
C GLN A 344 -5.16 -6.81 -25.48
N ALA A 345 -4.34 -6.97 -26.53
CA ALA A 345 -3.31 -8.00 -26.57
C ALA A 345 -2.25 -7.80 -25.46
N ALA A 346 -1.80 -6.56 -25.24
CA ALA A 346 -0.87 -6.22 -24.17
C ALA A 346 -1.46 -6.46 -22.78
N HIS A 347 -2.74 -6.14 -22.58
CA HIS A 347 -3.45 -6.39 -21.32
C HIS A 347 -3.59 -7.90 -21.06
N GLY A 348 -3.97 -8.68 -22.07
CA GLY A 348 -3.98 -10.15 -21.97
C GLY A 348 -2.62 -10.73 -21.59
N ALA A 349 -1.53 -10.23 -22.19
CA ALA A 349 -0.16 -10.63 -21.82
C ALA A 349 0.21 -10.26 -20.38
N LEU A 350 -0.24 -9.09 -19.91
CA LEU A 350 -0.08 -8.67 -18.51
C LEU A 350 -0.83 -9.62 -17.55
N LEU A 351 -2.07 -10.00 -17.85
CA LEU A 351 -2.83 -10.93 -17.01
C LEU A 351 -2.14 -12.30 -16.93
N VAL A 352 -1.71 -12.85 -18.06
CA VAL A 352 -0.94 -14.12 -18.11
C VAL A 352 0.31 -14.03 -17.24
N PHE A 353 1.03 -12.90 -17.29
CA PHE A 353 2.20 -12.67 -16.44
C PHE A 353 1.83 -12.63 -14.95
N LEU A 354 0.80 -11.86 -14.58
CA LEU A 354 0.35 -11.68 -13.19
C LEU A 354 -0.24 -12.95 -12.59
N ASP A 355 -0.80 -13.85 -13.39
CA ASP A 355 -1.37 -15.13 -12.93
C ASP A 355 -0.38 -16.29 -12.97
N SER A 356 0.86 -16.02 -13.40
CA SER A 356 1.91 -17.04 -13.45
C SER A 356 2.38 -17.47 -12.05
N LYS A 357 2.69 -18.76 -11.90
CA LYS A 357 3.35 -19.32 -10.70
C LYS A 357 4.67 -18.60 -10.38
N ALA A 358 5.39 -18.15 -11.41
CA ALA A 358 6.63 -17.41 -11.27
C ALA A 358 6.43 -16.05 -10.60
N TYR A 359 5.38 -15.33 -10.98
CA TYR A 359 4.99 -14.06 -10.36
C TYR A 359 4.54 -14.27 -8.91
N ALA A 360 3.68 -15.25 -8.64
CA ALA A 360 3.25 -15.57 -7.27
C ALA A 360 4.44 -15.93 -6.34
N LYS A 361 5.41 -16.71 -6.85
CA LYS A 361 6.67 -17.01 -6.14
C LYS A 361 7.53 -15.76 -5.92
N PHE A 362 7.58 -14.86 -6.91
CA PHE A 362 8.30 -13.59 -6.77
C PHE A 362 7.73 -12.75 -5.62
N ILE A 363 6.41 -12.58 -5.54
CA ILE A 363 5.77 -11.79 -4.49
C ILE A 363 5.99 -12.39 -3.10
N ARG A 364 5.83 -13.72 -2.95
CA ARG A 364 6.13 -14.38 -1.66
C ARG A 364 7.58 -14.16 -1.24
N ASN A 365 8.52 -14.30 -2.18
CA ASN A 365 9.93 -14.05 -1.88
C ASN A 365 10.18 -12.58 -1.54
N PHE A 366 9.56 -11.65 -2.26
CA PHE A 366 9.67 -10.21 -2.00
C PHE A 366 9.18 -9.86 -0.58
N ALA A 367 8.01 -10.38 -0.19
CA ALA A 367 7.45 -10.24 1.15
C ALA A 367 8.35 -10.85 2.25
N LYS A 368 8.94 -12.03 2.01
CA LYS A 368 9.90 -12.64 2.94
C LYS A 368 11.13 -11.77 3.17
N GLN A 369 11.68 -11.17 2.12
CA GLN A 369 12.92 -10.40 2.21
C GLN A 369 12.75 -9.07 2.93
N MET A 370 11.62 -8.38 2.75
CA MET A 370 11.35 -7.14 3.48
C MET A 370 11.11 -7.37 4.98
N ASN A 371 10.62 -8.55 5.38
CA ASN A 371 10.30 -8.87 6.78
C ASN A 371 11.42 -9.65 7.49
N ASN A 372 12.56 -9.90 6.82
CA ASN A 372 13.71 -10.57 7.43
C ASN A 372 14.72 -9.54 7.95
N LEU A 373 14.58 -9.14 9.22
CA LEU A 373 15.41 -8.11 9.87
C LEU A 373 16.92 -8.37 9.74
N ALA A 374 17.35 -9.65 9.71
CA ALA A 374 18.77 -10.01 9.63
C ALA A 374 19.44 -9.62 8.30
N LYS A 375 18.67 -9.27 7.26
CA LYS A 375 19.22 -8.82 5.97
C LYS A 375 19.40 -7.31 5.87
N TRP A 376 19.09 -6.58 6.93
CA TRP A 376 19.03 -5.14 6.92
C TRP A 376 19.95 -4.57 7.99
N ASP A 377 20.83 -3.67 7.58
CA ASP A 377 21.62 -2.88 8.51
C ASP A 377 20.76 -1.74 9.06
N ASN A 378 20.75 -1.55 10.38
CA ASN A 378 20.06 -0.44 11.01
C ASN A 378 20.89 0.85 11.01
N GLN A 379 22.04 0.85 10.33
CA GLN A 379 22.82 2.04 10.00
C GLN A 379 22.98 2.18 8.47
N PRO A 380 23.02 3.41 7.93
CA PRO A 380 22.82 4.70 8.61
C PRO A 380 21.36 4.99 9.01
N ARG A 381 21.14 6.05 9.79
CA ARG A 381 19.80 6.63 10.01
C ARG A 381 19.40 7.53 8.85
N VAL A 382 18.13 7.91 8.80
CA VAL A 382 17.59 8.82 7.77
C VAL A 382 18.38 10.12 7.73
N ARG A 383 18.64 10.77 8.86
CA ARG A 383 19.43 12.02 8.93
C ARG A 383 20.86 11.89 8.44
N ASP A 384 21.47 10.72 8.65
CA ASP A 384 22.89 10.52 8.34
C ASP A 384 23.12 10.34 6.82
N LEU A 385 22.08 9.96 6.03
CA LEU A 385 22.19 9.71 4.58
C LEU A 385 21.24 10.55 3.72
N GLY A 386 20.02 10.83 4.22
CA GLY A 386 18.93 11.41 3.45
C GLY A 386 19.32 12.72 2.77
N GLY A 387 20.01 13.58 3.52
CA GLY A 387 20.49 14.85 2.99
C GLY A 387 21.46 14.70 1.81
N SER A 388 22.50 13.88 1.98
CA SER A 388 23.46 13.59 0.90
C SER A 388 22.81 12.94 -0.32
N THR A 389 21.78 12.10 -0.10
CA THR A 389 21.05 11.44 -1.18
C THR A 389 20.23 12.43 -2.00
N ILE A 390 19.56 13.39 -1.34
CA ILE A 390 18.82 14.46 -2.02
C ILE A 390 19.77 15.27 -2.91
N TRP A 391 20.93 15.68 -2.38
CA TRP A 391 21.91 16.43 -3.17
C TRP A 391 22.50 15.65 -4.32
N GLN A 392 22.82 14.37 -4.15
CA GLN A 392 23.32 13.54 -5.25
C GLN A 392 22.31 13.46 -6.41
N HIS A 393 21.01 13.39 -6.10
CA HIS A 393 19.98 13.42 -7.15
C HIS A 393 19.80 14.80 -7.79
N TYR A 394 19.93 15.88 -7.01
CA TYR A 394 19.93 17.23 -7.55
C TYR A 394 21.15 17.47 -8.46
N GLU A 395 22.33 17.05 -8.04
CA GLU A 395 23.57 17.09 -8.82
C GLU A 395 23.43 16.33 -10.14
N ALA A 396 22.90 15.10 -10.09
CA ALA A 396 22.65 14.28 -11.28
C ALA A 396 21.67 14.96 -12.26
N LEU A 397 20.67 15.69 -11.75
CA LEU A 397 19.75 16.47 -12.57
C LEU A 397 20.44 17.71 -13.16
N ARG A 398 21.20 18.45 -12.34
CA ARG A 398 21.98 19.64 -12.74
C ARG A 398 23.08 19.33 -13.75
N ALA A 399 23.61 18.11 -13.79
CA ALA A 399 24.66 17.71 -14.74
C ALA A 399 24.24 17.81 -16.23
N TYR A 400 22.94 17.90 -16.51
CA TYR A 400 22.40 18.15 -17.85
C TYR A 400 22.34 19.63 -18.22
N ASP A 401 22.47 20.53 -17.24
CA ASP A 401 22.58 21.97 -17.45
C ASP A 401 24.06 22.33 -17.67
N ARG A 402 24.39 22.61 -18.93
CA ARG A 402 25.75 22.94 -19.39
C ARG A 402 25.73 24.34 -20.00
N ASP A 403 25.46 25.32 -19.14
CA ASP A 403 25.17 26.72 -19.50
C ASP A 403 23.86 26.85 -20.32
N GLY A 404 22.88 26.02 -19.98
CA GLY A 404 21.61 25.89 -20.70
C GLY A 404 21.09 24.45 -20.73
N LEU A 405 19.80 24.31 -21.00
CA LEU A 405 19.15 23.01 -21.23
C LEU A 405 19.70 22.33 -22.49
N PRO A 406 19.76 20.98 -22.52
CA PRO A 406 20.21 20.27 -23.70
C PRO A 406 19.19 20.41 -24.84
N GLY A 407 19.68 20.60 -26.06
CA GLY A 407 18.84 20.61 -27.27
C GLY A 407 18.47 19.21 -27.78
N GLU A 408 19.20 18.18 -27.37
CA GLU A 408 18.97 16.79 -27.78
C GLU A 408 17.84 16.13 -26.95
N ILE A 409 16.87 15.53 -27.64
CA ILE A 409 15.69 14.89 -27.02
C ILE A 409 16.11 13.72 -26.10
N GLU A 410 17.14 12.97 -26.49
CA GLU A 410 17.68 11.87 -25.70
C GLU A 410 18.22 12.35 -24.35
N LEU A 411 18.92 13.50 -24.33
CA LEU A 411 19.43 14.10 -23.10
C LEU A 411 18.28 14.65 -22.24
N LEU A 412 17.26 15.27 -22.83
CA LEU A 412 16.05 15.70 -22.12
C LEU A 412 15.29 14.51 -21.50
N HIS A 413 15.24 13.37 -22.20
CA HIS A 413 14.66 12.13 -21.65
C HIS A 413 15.45 11.61 -20.44
N MET A 414 16.78 11.64 -20.52
CA MET A 414 17.64 11.24 -19.41
C MET A 414 17.52 12.20 -18.21
N MET A 415 17.48 13.51 -18.46
CA MET A 415 17.19 14.54 -17.46
C MET A 415 15.85 14.28 -16.76
N ARG A 416 14.80 13.93 -17.51
CA ARG A 416 13.49 13.55 -16.94
C ARG A 416 13.58 12.34 -16.02
N ILE A 417 14.41 11.35 -16.37
CA ILE A 417 14.62 10.17 -15.52
C ILE A 417 15.26 10.59 -14.19
N GLU A 418 16.26 11.45 -14.21
CA GLU A 418 16.89 11.96 -12.98
C GLU A 418 15.94 12.82 -12.15
N GLY A 419 15.16 13.72 -12.78
CA GLY A 419 14.14 14.51 -12.09
C GLY A 419 13.08 13.63 -11.40
N LYS A 420 12.63 12.57 -12.07
CA LYS A 420 11.74 11.57 -11.46
C LYS A 420 12.37 10.89 -10.25
N ARG A 421 13.65 10.50 -10.33
CA ARG A 421 14.36 9.86 -9.21
C ARG A 421 14.47 10.82 -8.03
N MET A 422 14.84 12.07 -8.27
CA MET A 422 14.91 13.11 -7.26
C MET A 422 13.56 13.30 -6.57
N ARG A 423 12.48 13.47 -7.35
CA ARG A 423 11.11 13.58 -6.80
C ARG A 423 10.75 12.37 -5.95
N TYR A 424 11.06 11.15 -6.40
CA TYR A 424 10.77 9.96 -5.59
C TYR A 424 11.56 9.93 -4.29
N VAL A 425 12.81 10.41 -4.25
CA VAL A 425 13.56 10.50 -3.00
C VAL A 425 12.94 11.53 -2.06
N LEU A 426 12.59 12.72 -2.55
CA LEU A 426 11.89 13.73 -1.75
C LEU A 426 10.58 13.18 -1.17
N GLU A 427 9.79 12.50 -2.00
CA GLU A 427 8.52 11.89 -1.59
C GLU A 427 8.68 10.71 -0.62
N LEU A 428 9.83 10.01 -0.63
CA LEU A 428 10.12 8.95 0.35
C LEU A 428 10.44 9.54 1.73
N PHE A 429 10.94 10.78 1.78
CA PHE A 429 11.24 11.49 3.00
C PHE A 429 10.15 12.49 3.42
N THR A 430 9.03 12.60 2.69
CA THR A 430 7.95 13.56 3.02
C THR A 430 7.46 13.44 4.46
N ASP A 431 7.26 12.21 4.96
CA ASP A 431 6.81 12.01 6.35
C ASP A 431 7.83 12.59 7.37
N VAL A 432 9.12 12.63 7.02
CA VAL A 432 10.22 13.20 7.84
C VAL A 432 10.41 14.70 7.60
N LEU A 433 10.19 15.17 6.37
CA LEU A 433 10.41 16.56 5.94
C LEU A 433 9.19 17.47 6.20
N ALA A 434 8.02 16.90 6.48
CA ALA A 434 6.75 17.58 6.72
C ALA A 434 6.38 18.58 5.60
N ASP A 435 5.66 19.66 5.92
CA ASP A 435 5.07 20.65 5.00
C ASP A 435 6.07 21.37 4.07
N HIS A 436 7.36 21.12 4.24
CA HIS A 436 8.44 21.81 3.52
C HIS A 436 8.84 21.04 2.26
N ALA A 437 8.46 19.76 2.16
CA ALA A 437 8.77 18.92 1.00
C ALA A 437 8.09 19.43 -0.29
N SER A 438 6.89 20.03 -0.19
CA SER A 438 6.15 20.59 -1.33
C SER A 438 6.93 21.67 -2.07
N ALA A 439 7.58 22.58 -1.33
CA ALA A 439 8.40 23.64 -1.91
C ALA A 439 9.53 23.12 -2.82
N ALA A 440 10.04 21.91 -2.55
CA ALA A 440 11.03 21.25 -3.41
C ALA A 440 10.40 20.32 -4.47
N ILE A 441 9.25 19.73 -4.18
CA ILE A 441 8.56 18.77 -5.07
C ILE A 441 7.81 19.48 -6.19
N ASP A 442 7.10 20.58 -5.90
CA ASP A 442 6.18 21.21 -6.85
C ASP A 442 6.90 21.79 -8.10
N PRO A 443 8.03 22.50 -7.97
CA PRO A 443 8.80 22.93 -9.15
C PRO A 443 9.30 21.74 -9.99
N LEU A 444 9.70 20.64 -9.33
CA LEU A 444 10.10 19.41 -10.03
C LEU A 444 8.94 18.75 -10.77
N VAL A 445 7.72 18.84 -10.25
CA VAL A 445 6.52 18.34 -10.93
C VAL A 445 6.28 19.14 -12.20
N GLN A 446 6.30 20.47 -12.13
CA GLN A 446 6.11 21.34 -13.29
C GLN A 446 7.15 21.06 -14.40
N LEU A 447 8.44 20.95 -14.05
CA LEU A 447 9.48 20.56 -14.98
C LEU A 447 9.24 19.16 -15.58
N GLN A 448 8.84 18.19 -14.75
CA GLN A 448 8.57 16.82 -15.19
C GLN A 448 7.35 16.70 -16.08
N ASP A 449 6.37 17.59 -15.94
CA ASP A 449 5.17 17.61 -16.78
C ASP A 449 5.55 18.04 -18.21
N GLN A 450 6.35 19.09 -18.36
CA GLN A 450 6.88 19.52 -19.68
C GLN A 450 7.75 18.44 -20.34
N LEU A 451 8.76 17.93 -19.61
CA LEU A 451 9.57 16.81 -20.08
C LEU A 451 8.73 15.55 -20.34
N GLY A 452 7.63 15.39 -19.61
CA GLY A 452 6.63 14.35 -19.78
C GLY A 452 5.98 14.38 -21.14
N ILE A 453 5.55 15.57 -21.58
CA ILE A 453 4.95 15.77 -22.90
C ILE A 453 5.92 15.35 -24.01
N LEU A 454 7.18 15.80 -23.97
CA LEU A 454 8.20 15.43 -24.97
C LEU A 454 8.42 13.92 -25.03
N ASN A 455 8.51 13.27 -23.87
CA ASN A 455 8.62 11.82 -23.78
C ASN A 455 7.39 11.11 -24.38
N ASP A 456 6.20 11.63 -24.13
CA ASP A 456 4.96 11.01 -24.60
C ASP A 456 4.81 11.19 -26.12
N ILE A 457 5.30 12.30 -26.70
CA ILE A 457 5.45 12.47 -28.16
C ILE A 457 6.38 11.40 -28.74
N ALA A 458 7.58 11.25 -28.17
CA ALA A 458 8.55 10.26 -28.66
C ALA A 458 7.98 8.82 -28.61
N VAL A 459 7.32 8.45 -27.51
CA VAL A 459 6.67 7.14 -27.36
C VAL A 459 5.51 6.98 -28.35
N ALA A 460 4.70 8.02 -28.58
CA ALA A 460 3.63 7.98 -29.58
C ALA A 460 4.19 7.76 -30.99
N SER A 461 5.26 8.45 -31.36
CA SER A 461 5.94 8.27 -32.65
C SER A 461 6.45 6.84 -32.85
N GLU A 462 7.06 6.23 -31.82
CA GLU A 462 7.49 4.83 -31.85
C GLU A 462 6.31 3.86 -32.02
N LEU A 463 5.22 4.06 -31.27
CA LEU A 463 4.03 3.21 -31.34
C LEU A 463 3.28 3.35 -32.67
N LEU A 464 3.32 4.52 -33.30
CA LEU A 464 2.63 4.79 -34.56
C LEU A 464 3.45 4.41 -35.81
N ALA A 465 4.77 4.22 -35.68
CA ALA A 465 5.65 3.87 -36.79
C ALA A 465 5.16 2.65 -37.61
N PRO A 466 4.65 1.55 -37.01
CA PRO A 466 4.09 0.42 -37.76
C PRO A 466 2.82 0.76 -38.57
N HIS A 467 2.11 1.83 -38.21
CA HIS A 467 0.86 2.26 -38.85
C HIS A 467 1.06 3.37 -39.89
N ALA A 468 2.21 4.04 -39.90
CA ALA A 468 2.49 5.20 -40.73
C ALA A 468 2.45 4.90 -42.24
N ARG A 469 2.85 3.68 -42.65
CA ARG A 469 2.94 3.29 -44.08
C ARG A 469 1.66 2.68 -44.66
N ALA A 470 0.67 2.33 -43.82
CA ALA A 470 -0.54 1.68 -44.30
C ALA A 470 -1.51 2.73 -44.88
N ALA A 471 -2.02 2.52 -46.10
CA ALA A 471 -2.92 3.46 -46.76
C ALA A 471 -4.15 3.82 -45.91
N SER A 472 -4.66 2.87 -45.11
CA SER A 472 -5.82 3.08 -44.25
C SER A 472 -5.54 3.90 -42.98
N THR A 473 -4.29 4.02 -42.51
CA THR A 473 -3.95 4.70 -41.24
C THR A 473 -2.91 5.80 -41.38
N GLY A 474 -2.07 5.76 -42.41
CA GLY A 474 -0.96 6.67 -42.65
C GLY A 474 -1.35 8.14 -42.66
N PRO A 475 -2.44 8.55 -43.36
CA PRO A 475 -2.89 9.95 -43.33
C PRO A 475 -3.22 10.46 -41.91
N ALA A 476 -3.93 9.67 -41.10
CA ALA A 476 -4.22 10.03 -39.72
C ALA A 476 -2.96 10.10 -38.84
N VAL A 477 -2.03 9.15 -39.03
CA VAL A 477 -0.74 9.15 -38.33
C VAL A 477 0.06 10.41 -38.66
N ALA A 478 0.18 10.75 -39.94
CA ALA A 478 0.94 11.93 -40.38
C ALA A 478 0.34 13.23 -39.82
N ALA A 479 -0.98 13.38 -39.87
CA ALA A 479 -1.66 14.57 -39.32
C ALA A 479 -1.51 14.67 -37.80
N TYR A 480 -1.63 13.54 -37.08
CA TYR A 480 -1.41 13.51 -35.64
C TYR A 480 0.03 13.88 -35.28
N LEU A 481 1.03 13.30 -35.95
CA LEU A 481 2.44 13.59 -35.68
C LEU A 481 2.78 15.07 -35.97
N ALA A 482 2.26 15.65 -37.06
CA ALA A 482 2.44 17.07 -37.35
C ALA A 482 1.91 17.98 -36.22
N LEU A 483 0.73 17.66 -35.68
CA LEU A 483 0.16 18.38 -34.53
C LEU A 483 1.03 18.22 -33.27
N ARG A 484 1.61 17.04 -33.06
CA ARG A 484 2.50 16.76 -31.93
C ARG A 484 3.85 17.45 -32.08
N ASP A 485 4.37 17.61 -33.29
CA ASP A 485 5.62 18.33 -33.57
C ASP A 485 5.47 19.84 -33.26
N GLU A 486 4.31 20.43 -33.56
CA GLU A 486 4.00 21.81 -33.15
C GLU A 486 3.99 21.94 -31.63
N GLN A 487 3.32 21.02 -30.92
CA GLN A 487 3.31 21.01 -29.46
C GLN A 487 4.71 20.79 -28.87
N SER A 488 5.53 19.94 -29.48
CA SER A 488 6.93 19.72 -29.08
C SER A 488 7.70 21.04 -29.07
N SER A 489 7.52 21.84 -30.14
CA SER A 489 8.17 23.15 -30.28
C SER A 489 7.73 24.12 -29.18
N GLN A 490 6.43 24.20 -28.90
CA GLN A 490 5.89 25.03 -27.80
C GLN A 490 6.43 24.62 -26.43
N VAL A 491 6.54 23.31 -26.17
CA VAL A 491 7.08 22.80 -24.90
C VAL A 491 8.56 23.13 -24.78
N LEU A 492 9.34 23.00 -25.85
CA LEU A 492 10.77 23.35 -25.86
C LEU A 492 10.99 24.85 -25.60
N GLU A 493 10.12 25.72 -26.10
CA GLU A 493 10.15 27.16 -25.82
C GLU A 493 9.82 27.48 -24.35
N ALA A 494 8.88 26.77 -23.74
CA ALA A 494 8.48 26.98 -22.35
C ALA A 494 9.43 26.32 -21.31
N LEU A 495 10.17 25.29 -21.72
CA LEU A 495 10.98 24.46 -20.83
C LEU A 495 12.05 25.24 -20.03
N PRO A 496 12.76 26.24 -20.58
CA PRO A 496 13.72 27.06 -19.83
C PRO A 496 13.11 27.72 -18.59
N ALA A 497 11.91 28.30 -18.70
CA ALA A 497 11.25 28.95 -17.58
C ALA A 497 10.92 27.97 -16.44
N CYS A 498 10.50 26.75 -16.77
CA CYS A 498 10.30 25.70 -15.78
C CYS A 498 11.62 25.23 -15.14
N TRP A 499 12.70 25.19 -15.92
CA TRP A 499 14.03 24.84 -15.41
C TRP A 499 14.56 25.88 -14.44
N ASP A 500 14.36 27.16 -14.70
CA ASP A 500 14.81 28.25 -13.83
C ASP A 500 14.30 28.10 -12.38
N HIS A 501 13.04 27.67 -12.21
CA HIS A 501 12.45 27.39 -10.89
C HIS A 501 13.09 26.22 -10.12
N VAL A 502 13.88 25.37 -10.79
CA VAL A 502 14.64 24.26 -10.20
C VAL A 502 16.15 24.58 -10.16
N ALA A 503 16.59 25.48 -11.04
CA ALA A 503 17.97 25.87 -11.26
C ALA A 503 18.39 27.11 -10.47
N ASP A 504 17.48 27.88 -9.92
CA ASP A 504 17.78 29.13 -9.23
C ASP A 504 18.35 28.93 -7.80
N ALA A 505 18.75 30.05 -7.19
CA ALA A 505 19.25 30.06 -5.82
C ALA A 505 18.15 29.84 -4.77
N HIS A 506 16.89 30.15 -5.09
CA HIS A 506 15.76 29.99 -4.20
C HIS A 506 15.46 28.51 -3.97
N TYR A 507 15.39 27.72 -5.05
CA TYR A 507 15.23 26.28 -5.02
C TYR A 507 16.35 25.58 -4.27
N ARG A 508 17.61 25.97 -4.52
CA ARG A 508 18.77 25.43 -3.76
C ARG A 508 18.69 25.76 -2.27
N ARG A 509 18.19 26.94 -1.92
CA ARG A 509 17.98 27.32 -0.51
C ARG A 509 16.88 26.47 0.13
N ALA A 510 15.76 26.26 -0.56
CA ALA A 510 14.70 25.37 -0.09
C ALA A 510 15.23 23.94 0.12
N LEU A 511 16.03 23.41 -0.82
CA LEU A 511 16.70 22.10 -0.64
C LEU A 511 17.66 22.08 0.56
N ALA A 512 18.44 23.15 0.77
CA ALA A 512 19.34 23.26 1.91
C ALA A 512 18.58 23.30 3.24
N GLU A 513 17.44 23.99 3.30
CA GLU A 513 16.57 24.04 4.47
C GLU A 513 15.97 22.66 4.82
N LEU A 514 15.66 21.84 3.81
CA LEU A 514 15.25 20.45 4.02
C LEU A 514 16.35 19.63 4.71
N LEU A 515 17.63 19.88 4.39
CA LEU A 515 18.73 19.19 5.05
C LEU A 515 18.85 19.54 6.53
N VAL A 516 18.67 20.82 6.88
CA VAL A 516 18.80 21.28 8.27
C VAL A 516 17.78 20.60 9.18
N ARG A 517 16.67 20.14 8.59
CA ARG A 517 15.57 19.48 9.29
C ARG A 517 15.70 17.96 9.37
N LEU A 518 16.56 17.35 8.55
CA LEU A 518 16.97 15.95 8.64
C LEU A 518 18.04 15.83 9.73
#